data_AF-A0A0F9WXW9-F1
#
_entry.id   AF-A0A0F9WXW9-F1
#
_cell.length_a   1.000
_cell.length_b   1.000
_cell.length_c   1.000
_cell.angle_alpha   90.00
_cell.angle_beta   90.00
_cell.angle_gamma   90.00
#
_symmetry.space_group_name_H-M   'P 1'
#
loop_
_entity.id
_entity.type
_entity.pdbx_description
1 polymer ?
#
loop_
_entity_poly.entity_id
_entity_poly.type
_entity_poly.pdbx_seq_one_letter_code
_entity_poly.pdbx_strand_id
1 'polypeptide(L)'
;MSTVNELLLDIALNVGDPMLERIKESHVLGFINRAARDLINAGWLLPQAHAENIELRSDEWEYDVPALFAYIEEIRLGDKTVGTAATIATGVLLDGAIADTTTTLATVDDSSIFAVNDLIQIDTEIMLVTAVPTATTLTITRGYYSTTAASHLDDASVLRPHADTIFDYVIPRPYWRIKTQTGGANTTTAALASRPQFVFHSRFFSFTAGTPLQIVGQRRPNTYTSGLTTIDAHMESFIVERATAYAARFLFAAGDHQHLDIVYRESMATSDAFFGYHPAEFRVKPSSTRVPGR
;
A
#
# COMPACT_ATOMS: atom_id res chain seq x y z
N MET A 1 9.90 -6.68 8.43
CA MET A 1 8.66 -6.88 7.67
C MET A 1 8.82 -8.22 6.99
N SER A 2 7.97 -9.20 7.30
CA SER A 2 8.18 -10.56 6.79
C SER A 2 7.82 -10.64 5.31
N THR A 3 8.63 -11.38 4.56
CA THR A 3 8.37 -11.63 3.13
C THR A 3 7.38 -12.79 2.95
N VAL A 4 6.73 -12.88 1.79
CA VAL A 4 5.89 -14.05 1.48
C VAL A 4 6.70 -15.35 1.51
N ASN A 5 7.96 -15.31 1.05
CA ASN A 5 8.85 -16.47 1.05
C ASN A 5 9.24 -16.92 2.46
N GLU A 6 9.48 -15.99 3.38
CA GLU A 6 9.71 -16.33 4.79
C GLU A 6 8.50 -17.00 5.41
N LEU A 7 7.29 -16.49 5.12
CA LEU A 7 6.06 -17.09 5.60
C LEU A 7 5.81 -18.50 5.02
N LEU A 8 6.13 -18.70 3.73
CA LEU A 8 6.05 -20.00 3.08
C LEU A 8 6.92 -21.03 3.79
N LEU A 9 8.16 -20.66 4.13
CA LEU A 9 9.10 -21.53 4.84
C LEU A 9 8.64 -21.83 6.27
N ASP A 10 8.12 -20.83 6.98
CA ASP A 10 7.62 -21.00 8.35
C ASP A 10 6.40 -21.94 8.40
N ILE A 11 5.43 -21.75 7.50
CA ILE A 11 4.27 -22.65 7.38
C ILE A 11 4.71 -24.08 7.05
N ALA A 12 5.64 -24.24 6.11
CA ALA A 12 6.18 -25.54 5.71
C ALA A 12 6.87 -26.27 6.87
N LEU A 13 7.63 -25.52 7.68
CA LEU A 13 8.27 -26.04 8.89
C LEU A 13 7.23 -26.48 9.93
N ASN A 14 6.20 -25.67 10.18
CA ASN A 14 5.17 -25.95 11.18
C ASN A 14 4.32 -27.20 10.86
N VAL A 15 4.19 -27.56 9.57
CA VAL A 15 3.50 -28.79 9.15
C VAL A 15 4.45 -29.98 8.93
N GLY A 16 5.74 -29.84 9.24
CA GLY A 16 6.72 -30.92 9.13
C GLY A 16 7.14 -31.25 7.70
N ASP A 17 6.99 -30.32 6.75
CA ASP A 17 7.42 -30.45 5.34
C ASP A 17 8.39 -29.32 4.95
N PRO A 18 9.55 -29.18 5.63
CA PRO A 18 10.47 -28.06 5.40
C PRO A 18 11.07 -28.01 3.99
N MET A 19 11.03 -29.12 3.25
CA MET A 19 11.53 -29.24 1.88
C MET A 19 10.43 -29.06 0.82
N LEU A 20 9.18 -28.78 1.22
CA LEU A 20 8.02 -28.61 0.32
C LEU A 20 7.83 -29.81 -0.63
N GLU A 21 8.11 -31.02 -0.14
CA GLU A 21 7.99 -32.24 -0.92
C GLU A 21 6.52 -32.61 -1.11
N ARG A 22 5.72 -32.42 -0.06
CA ARG A 22 4.29 -32.80 0.01
C ARG A 22 3.38 -31.64 -0.36
N ILE A 23 3.62 -30.45 0.21
CA ILE A 23 2.90 -29.22 -0.12
C ILE A 23 3.75 -28.38 -1.06
N LYS A 24 3.27 -28.14 -2.29
CA LYS A 24 3.94 -27.23 -3.23
C LYS A 24 3.72 -25.77 -2.84
N GLU A 25 4.65 -24.90 -3.25
CA GLU A 25 4.59 -23.46 -3.00
C GLU A 25 3.22 -22.84 -3.38
N SER A 26 2.66 -23.27 -4.51
CA SER A 26 1.34 -22.82 -4.98
C SER A 26 0.19 -23.17 -4.02
N HIS A 27 0.26 -24.31 -3.33
CA HIS A 27 -0.74 -24.68 -2.32
C HIS A 27 -0.61 -23.78 -1.08
N VAL A 28 0.62 -23.55 -0.59
CA VAL A 28 0.84 -22.71 0.59
C VAL A 28 0.43 -21.26 0.31
N LEU A 29 0.78 -20.72 -0.86
CA LEU A 29 0.29 -19.41 -1.30
C LEU A 29 -1.24 -19.36 -1.36
N GLY A 30 -1.88 -20.45 -1.82
CA GLY A 30 -3.32 -20.62 -1.77
C GLY A 30 -3.88 -20.57 -0.35
N PHE A 31 -3.19 -21.13 0.64
CA PHE A 31 -3.59 -21.09 2.06
C PHE A 31 -3.40 -19.72 2.68
N ILE A 32 -2.29 -19.05 2.39
CA ILE A 32 -2.02 -17.66 2.77
C ILE A 32 -3.14 -16.74 2.27
N ASN A 33 -3.53 -16.87 0.99
CA ASN A 33 -4.60 -16.08 0.41
C ASN A 33 -5.99 -16.40 0.98
N ARG A 34 -6.25 -17.65 1.40
CA ARG A 34 -7.48 -18.00 2.13
C ARG A 34 -7.50 -17.34 3.51
N ALA A 35 -6.39 -17.41 4.25
CA ALA A 35 -6.26 -16.74 5.54
C ALA A 35 -6.49 -15.23 5.43
N ALA A 36 -5.86 -14.57 4.45
CA ALA A 36 -6.08 -13.15 4.18
C ALA A 36 -7.57 -12.84 3.88
N ARG A 37 -8.24 -13.73 3.13
CA ARG A 37 -9.67 -13.61 2.84
C ARG A 37 -10.54 -13.77 4.09
N ASP A 38 -10.17 -14.62 5.03
CA ASP A 38 -10.91 -14.77 6.28
C ASP A 38 -10.84 -13.50 7.12
N LEU A 39 -9.69 -12.83 7.16
CA LEU A 39 -9.58 -11.49 7.77
C LEU A 39 -10.50 -10.48 7.08
N ILE A 40 -10.49 -10.45 5.75
CA ILE A 40 -11.38 -9.57 4.98
C ILE A 40 -12.86 -9.85 5.33
N ASN A 41 -13.25 -11.12 5.39
CA ASN A 41 -14.61 -11.54 5.71
C ASN A 41 -15.01 -11.23 7.16
N ALA A 42 -14.05 -11.25 8.08
CA ALA A 42 -14.23 -10.82 9.46
C ALA A 42 -14.31 -9.28 9.59
N GLY A 43 -14.13 -8.53 8.50
CA GLY A 43 -14.18 -7.07 8.48
C GLY A 43 -12.89 -6.40 8.93
N TRP A 44 -11.76 -7.12 8.89
CA TRP A 44 -10.45 -6.57 9.23
C TRP A 44 -10.02 -5.50 8.22
N LEU A 45 -9.57 -4.37 8.74
CA LEU A 45 -9.09 -3.24 7.97
C LEU A 45 -7.76 -2.78 8.50
N LEU A 46 -6.82 -2.44 7.63
CA LEU A 46 -5.52 -1.93 8.01
C LEU A 46 -5.54 -0.39 7.98
N PRO A 47 -4.99 0.30 8.98
CA PRO A 47 -4.79 1.73 8.90
C PRO A 47 -3.86 2.04 7.73
N GLN A 48 -4.24 3.02 6.92
CA GLN A 48 -3.44 3.51 5.81
C GLN A 48 -3.35 5.01 5.93
N ALA A 49 -2.15 5.48 6.26
CA ALA A 49 -1.77 6.85 6.08
C ALA A 49 -0.83 6.91 4.86
N HIS A 50 -1.01 7.87 3.97
CA HIS A 50 -0.06 8.15 2.88
C HIS A 50 0.05 7.09 1.78
N ALA A 51 -1.06 6.44 1.34
CA ALA A 51 -0.95 5.51 0.21
C ALA A 51 -0.33 6.18 -1.02
N GLU A 52 -0.82 7.37 -1.37
CA GLU A 52 -0.28 8.26 -2.38
C GLU A 52 -0.81 9.66 -2.05
N ASN A 53 0.08 10.61 -1.76
CA ASN A 53 -0.35 11.99 -1.53
C ASN A 53 -0.66 12.63 -2.90
N ILE A 54 -1.72 13.42 -3.03
CA ILE A 54 -2.16 13.98 -4.32
C ILE A 54 -1.88 15.48 -4.37
N GLU A 55 -1.43 16.03 -5.50
CA GLU A 55 -1.30 17.48 -5.64
C GLU A 55 -2.62 18.06 -6.09
N LEU A 56 -3.04 19.14 -5.44
CA LEU A 56 -4.20 19.90 -5.86
C LEU A 56 -3.88 20.73 -7.10
N ARG A 57 -4.70 20.60 -8.14
CA ARG A 57 -4.54 21.30 -9.42
C ARG A 57 -5.53 22.45 -9.54
N SER A 58 -5.16 23.47 -10.32
CA SER A 58 -6.04 24.62 -10.55
C SER A 58 -7.37 24.17 -11.11
N ASP A 59 -8.46 24.70 -10.54
CA ASP A 59 -9.83 24.48 -11.00
C ASP A 59 -10.30 23.01 -11.01
N GLU A 60 -9.55 22.11 -10.38
CA GLU A 60 -9.87 20.68 -10.27
C GLU A 60 -10.42 20.36 -8.87
N TRP A 61 -11.68 19.92 -8.83
CA TRP A 61 -12.41 19.67 -7.57
C TRP A 61 -12.71 18.19 -7.34
N GLU A 62 -12.27 17.32 -8.24
CA GLU A 62 -12.58 15.90 -8.25
C GLU A 62 -11.32 15.10 -8.45
N TYR A 63 -11.00 14.24 -7.49
CA TYR A 63 -9.76 13.49 -7.47
C TYR A 63 -10.05 12.01 -7.25
N ASP A 64 -9.30 11.16 -7.93
CA ASP A 64 -9.42 9.72 -7.78
C ASP A 64 -8.96 9.28 -6.39
N VAL A 65 -9.71 8.35 -5.79
CA VAL A 65 -9.30 7.72 -4.54
C VAL A 65 -8.18 6.70 -4.83
N PRO A 66 -7.00 6.78 -4.18
CA PRO A 66 -5.90 5.84 -4.39
C PRO A 66 -6.35 4.39 -4.20
N ALA A 67 -5.85 3.47 -5.02
CA ALA A 67 -6.43 2.13 -5.26
C ALA A 67 -6.72 1.29 -4.00
N LEU A 68 -5.91 1.46 -2.95
CA LEU A 68 -5.94 0.62 -1.77
C LEU A 68 -7.02 1.00 -0.74
N PHE A 69 -7.56 2.23 -0.77
CA PHE A 69 -8.52 2.65 0.25
C PHE A 69 -9.90 1.99 0.09
N ALA A 70 -10.39 1.40 1.18
CA ALA A 70 -11.77 0.94 1.33
C ALA A 70 -12.62 1.96 2.11
N TYR A 71 -11.99 2.69 3.04
CA TYR A 71 -12.60 3.76 3.81
C TYR A 71 -11.69 4.97 3.87
N ILE A 72 -12.26 6.17 3.83
CA ILE A 72 -11.56 7.42 4.08
C ILE A 72 -12.08 7.99 5.40
N GLU A 73 -11.18 8.19 6.34
CA GLU A 73 -11.46 8.83 7.63
C GLU A 73 -11.43 10.34 7.45
N GLU A 74 -10.34 10.85 6.90
CA GLU A 74 -10.09 12.27 6.77
C GLU A 74 -9.13 12.59 5.63
N ILE A 75 -9.11 13.86 5.26
CA ILE A 75 -8.25 14.40 4.22
C ILE A 75 -7.54 15.60 4.83
N ARG A 76 -6.21 15.65 4.70
CA ARG A 76 -5.37 16.70 5.30
C ARG A 76 -4.64 17.48 4.22
N LEU A 77 -4.51 18.79 4.41
CA LEU A 77 -3.71 19.65 3.53
C LEU A 77 -2.31 19.83 4.09
N GLY A 78 -1.34 19.87 3.18
CA GLY A 78 -0.03 20.42 3.48
C GLY A 78 -0.08 21.92 3.71
N ASP A 79 0.70 22.41 4.65
CA ASP A 79 0.91 23.84 4.91
C ASP A 79 1.69 24.57 3.80
N LYS A 80 2.44 23.81 2.98
CA LYS A 80 3.30 24.32 1.90
C LYS A 80 2.91 23.74 0.56
N THR A 81 3.16 24.52 -0.50
CA THR A 81 3.02 24.02 -1.88
C THR A 81 4.27 23.28 -2.31
N VAL A 82 4.16 22.46 -3.36
CA VAL A 82 5.26 21.67 -3.90
C VAL A 82 6.49 22.53 -4.22
N GLY A 83 6.28 23.72 -4.79
CA GLY A 83 7.36 24.65 -5.13
C GLY A 83 7.95 25.45 -3.95
N THR A 84 7.32 25.44 -2.78
CA THR A 84 7.82 26.17 -1.58
C THR A 84 8.31 25.25 -0.47
N ALA A 85 8.01 23.97 -0.56
CA ALA A 85 8.46 22.98 0.42
C ALA A 85 9.96 22.67 0.24
N ALA A 86 10.64 22.46 1.36
CA ALA A 86 12.04 22.08 1.36
C ALA A 86 12.25 20.62 0.95
N THR A 87 13.43 20.36 0.42
CA THR A 87 13.94 19.00 0.19
C THR A 87 14.98 18.64 1.24
N ILE A 88 15.03 17.38 1.65
CA ILE A 88 16.12 16.85 2.49
C ILE A 88 16.93 15.83 1.69
N ALA A 89 18.25 15.95 1.72
CA ALA A 89 19.13 14.96 1.11
C ALA A 89 19.01 13.62 1.83
N THR A 90 18.84 12.55 1.07
CA THR A 90 18.78 11.20 1.63
C THR A 90 20.17 10.65 1.97
N GLY A 91 21.22 11.21 1.36
CA GLY A 91 22.57 10.66 1.39
C GLY A 91 22.83 9.56 0.36
N VAL A 92 21.82 9.21 -0.44
CA VAL A 92 21.89 8.23 -1.52
C VAL A 92 22.00 8.95 -2.88
N LEU A 93 22.80 8.41 -3.78
CA LEU A 93 22.93 8.86 -5.17
C LEU A 93 22.34 7.84 -6.14
N LEU A 94 22.12 8.25 -7.38
CA LEU A 94 21.90 7.32 -8.47
C LEU A 94 23.17 6.53 -8.77
N ASP A 95 23.05 5.21 -8.86
CA ASP A 95 24.09 4.27 -9.30
C ASP A 95 23.83 3.90 -10.77
N GLY A 96 23.74 4.93 -11.62
CA GLY A 96 23.35 4.82 -13.01
C GLY A 96 22.42 5.94 -13.47
N ALA A 97 22.78 6.57 -14.59
CA ALA A 97 21.96 7.61 -15.21
C ALA A 97 20.58 7.10 -15.64
N ILE A 98 19.55 7.89 -15.38
CA ILE A 98 18.21 7.69 -15.94
C ILE A 98 18.14 8.44 -17.27
N ALA A 99 18.49 7.76 -18.36
CA ALA A 99 18.72 8.39 -19.67
C ALA A 99 17.45 8.74 -20.46
N ASP A 100 16.30 8.14 -20.12
CA ASP A 100 15.02 8.38 -20.78
C ASP A 100 13.91 8.77 -19.79
N THR A 101 12.97 9.57 -20.28
CA THR A 101 11.75 10.04 -19.63
C THR A 101 10.71 8.93 -19.42
N THR A 102 10.84 7.77 -20.06
CA THR A 102 9.91 6.65 -19.91
C THR A 102 10.41 5.54 -18.97
N THR A 103 11.67 5.59 -18.55
CA THR A 103 12.25 4.59 -17.65
C THR A 103 11.57 4.62 -16.28
N THR A 104 11.07 3.46 -15.85
CA THR A 104 10.36 3.26 -14.56
C THR A 104 11.23 2.57 -13.50
N LEU A 105 12.52 2.37 -13.77
CA LEU A 105 13.50 1.80 -12.85
C LEU A 105 14.58 2.83 -12.58
N ALA A 106 14.88 3.07 -11.30
CA ALA A 106 16.03 3.86 -10.87
C ALA A 106 17.00 2.96 -10.10
N THR A 107 18.26 2.94 -10.49
CA THR A 107 19.34 2.31 -9.73
C THR A 107 19.94 3.33 -8.77
N VAL A 108 20.09 2.92 -7.52
CA VAL A 108 20.58 3.78 -6.42
C VAL A 108 21.62 3.03 -5.62
N ASP A 109 22.52 3.76 -4.97
CA ASP A 109 23.58 3.16 -4.13
C ASP A 109 23.00 2.30 -2.98
N ASP A 110 21.89 2.73 -2.39
CA ASP A 110 21.22 2.04 -1.30
C ASP A 110 19.70 2.32 -1.32
N SER A 111 18.90 1.27 -1.47
CA SER A 111 17.44 1.36 -1.45
C SER A 111 16.82 1.14 -0.06
N SER A 112 17.62 0.74 0.94
CA SER A 112 17.14 0.27 2.25
C SER A 112 16.38 1.33 3.06
N ILE A 113 16.62 2.60 2.76
CA ILE A 113 15.98 3.75 3.40
C ILE A 113 14.65 4.16 2.77
N PHE A 114 14.28 3.55 1.64
CA PHE A 114 13.04 3.83 0.92
C PHE A 114 12.03 2.72 1.12
N ALA A 115 10.76 3.10 1.14
CA ALA A 115 9.62 2.22 1.17
C ALA A 115 8.72 2.45 -0.04
N VAL A 116 7.85 1.47 -0.33
CA VAL A 116 6.77 1.66 -1.29
C VAL A 116 5.87 2.81 -0.82
N ASN A 117 5.50 3.67 -1.76
CA ASN A 117 4.78 4.93 -1.60
C ASN A 117 5.63 6.11 -1.09
N ASP A 118 6.94 5.93 -0.92
CA ASP A 118 7.81 7.08 -0.70
C ASP A 118 7.89 7.94 -1.95
N LEU A 119 8.00 9.25 -1.74
CA LEU A 119 8.33 10.20 -2.78
C LEU A 119 9.84 10.45 -2.76
N ILE A 120 10.43 10.44 -3.95
CA ILE A 120 11.82 10.84 -4.16
C ILE A 120 11.85 12.01 -5.13
N GLN A 121 12.88 12.84 -5.02
CA GLN A 121 13.13 13.93 -5.93
C GLN A 121 14.56 13.86 -6.44
N ILE A 122 14.72 14.00 -7.76
CA ILE A 122 16.02 14.14 -8.42
C ILE A 122 15.94 15.37 -9.30
N ASP A 123 16.91 16.27 -9.16
CA ASP A 123 16.85 17.61 -9.73
C ASP A 123 15.52 18.31 -9.37
N THR A 124 14.66 18.53 -10.38
CA THR A 124 13.33 19.14 -10.24
C THR A 124 12.18 18.15 -10.44
N GLU A 125 12.47 16.87 -10.68
CA GLU A 125 11.45 15.85 -10.88
C GLU A 125 11.15 15.12 -9.57
N ILE A 126 9.86 15.03 -9.24
CA ILE A 126 9.37 14.20 -8.14
C ILE A 126 8.81 12.89 -8.72
N MET A 127 9.10 11.78 -8.06
CA MET A 127 8.73 10.45 -8.49
C MET A 127 8.19 9.66 -7.29
N LEU A 128 7.22 8.77 -7.54
CA LEU A 128 6.65 7.89 -6.53
C LEU A 128 7.31 6.51 -6.62
N VAL A 129 7.82 5.99 -5.51
CA VAL A 129 8.34 4.62 -5.41
C VAL A 129 7.17 3.64 -5.34
N THR A 130 7.02 2.80 -6.37
CA THR A 130 5.95 1.79 -6.45
C THR A 130 6.41 0.39 -6.05
N ALA A 131 7.72 0.12 -6.07
CA ALA A 131 8.31 -1.11 -5.55
C ALA A 131 9.78 -0.91 -5.18
N VAL A 132 10.27 -1.68 -4.22
CA VAL A 132 11.69 -1.77 -3.85
C VAL A 132 12.15 -3.23 -4.08
N PRO A 133 12.40 -3.63 -5.34
CA PRO A 133 12.67 -5.03 -5.68
C PRO A 133 14.00 -5.56 -5.16
N THR A 134 15.03 -4.72 -5.04
CA THR A 134 16.38 -5.11 -4.59
C THR A 134 16.95 -4.02 -3.68
N ALA A 135 18.12 -4.28 -3.09
CA ALA A 135 18.86 -3.34 -2.25
C ALA A 135 19.41 -2.10 -3.01
N THR A 136 19.32 -2.06 -4.34
CA THR A 136 19.87 -0.97 -5.17
C THR A 136 18.93 -0.56 -6.31
N THR A 137 17.70 -1.03 -6.32
CA THR A 137 16.75 -0.75 -7.42
C THR A 137 15.39 -0.34 -6.86
N LEU A 138 14.88 0.77 -7.39
CA LEU A 138 13.53 1.28 -7.16
C LEU A 138 12.71 1.16 -8.44
N THR A 139 11.47 0.70 -8.33
CA THR A 139 10.46 0.91 -9.38
C THR A 139 9.70 2.17 -9.06
N ILE A 140 9.52 3.04 -10.05
CA ILE A 140 9.00 4.39 -9.86
C ILE A 140 7.94 4.76 -10.89
N THR A 141 7.02 5.62 -10.47
CA THR A 141 6.17 6.41 -11.37
C THR A 141 6.77 7.81 -11.52
N ARG A 142 7.06 8.20 -12.77
CA ARG A 142 7.70 9.47 -13.15
C ARG A 142 6.73 10.64 -13.14
N GLY A 143 7.25 11.86 -13.05
CA GLY A 143 6.47 13.09 -13.21
C GLY A 143 5.33 13.26 -12.19
N TYR A 144 5.59 12.89 -10.93
CA TYR A 144 4.61 13.00 -9.86
C TYR A 144 4.44 14.47 -9.43
N TYR A 145 3.29 14.83 -8.84
CA TYR A 145 3.00 16.22 -8.46
C TYR A 145 3.26 17.25 -9.58
N SER A 146 2.78 16.92 -10.77
CA SER A 146 2.87 17.77 -11.96
C SER A 146 4.30 18.17 -12.35
N THR A 147 5.32 17.49 -11.82
CA THR A 147 6.68 17.63 -12.34
C THR A 147 6.82 16.92 -13.68
N THR A 148 7.79 17.33 -14.48
CA THR A 148 8.01 16.74 -15.81
C THR A 148 9.07 15.65 -15.73
N ALA A 149 8.81 14.51 -16.38
CA ALA A 149 9.81 13.45 -16.52
C ALA A 149 11.04 13.96 -17.29
N ALA A 150 12.24 13.81 -16.71
CA ALA A 150 13.50 14.30 -17.27
C ALA A 150 14.58 13.21 -17.33
N SER A 151 15.69 13.46 -18.01
CA SER A 151 16.89 12.63 -17.85
C SER A 151 17.66 13.07 -16.61
N HIS A 152 18.19 12.12 -15.84
CA HIS A 152 19.04 12.39 -14.68
C HIS A 152 20.42 11.76 -14.89
N LEU A 153 21.46 12.48 -14.49
CA LEU A 153 22.83 12.00 -14.58
C LEU A 153 23.12 10.94 -13.52
N ASP A 154 24.14 10.15 -13.80
CA ASP A 154 24.78 9.32 -12.78
C ASP A 154 25.30 10.20 -11.62
N ASP A 155 25.40 9.63 -10.42
CA ASP A 155 25.75 10.33 -9.17
C ASP A 155 24.80 11.49 -8.78
N ALA A 156 23.64 11.64 -9.44
CA ALA A 156 22.67 12.66 -9.05
C ALA A 156 22.10 12.35 -7.66
N SER A 157 21.97 13.38 -6.82
CA SER A 157 21.48 13.22 -5.45
C SER A 157 19.99 12.87 -5.42
N VAL A 158 19.65 11.83 -4.65
CA VAL A 158 18.27 11.47 -4.35
C VAL A 158 17.83 12.24 -3.10
N LEU A 159 16.77 13.01 -3.22
CA LEU A 159 16.22 13.86 -2.17
C LEU A 159 14.83 13.36 -1.73
N ARG A 160 14.42 13.69 -0.51
CA ARG A 160 13.02 13.60 -0.07
C ARG A 160 12.33 14.95 -0.32
N PRO A 161 11.29 15.02 -1.17
CA PRO A 161 10.51 16.23 -1.34
C PRO A 161 9.60 16.47 -0.14
N HIS A 162 9.08 17.70 -0.01
CA HIS A 162 8.11 18.09 1.02
C HIS A 162 8.55 17.80 2.46
N ALA A 163 9.85 17.82 2.71
CA ALA A 163 10.42 17.33 3.95
C ALA A 163 10.03 18.16 5.18
N ASP A 164 9.58 19.40 4.96
CA ASP A 164 9.12 20.34 5.97
C ASP A 164 7.62 20.66 5.84
N THR A 165 6.89 19.87 5.05
CA THR A 165 5.44 20.03 4.89
C THR A 165 4.72 19.30 6.02
N ILE A 166 3.84 20.03 6.71
CA ILE A 166 3.04 19.53 7.81
C ILE A 166 1.61 19.33 7.32
N PHE A 167 1.04 18.17 7.63
CA PHE A 167 -0.34 17.79 7.31
C PHE A 167 -1.21 17.83 8.57
N ASP A 168 -1.46 19.02 9.11
CA ASP A 168 -2.26 19.23 10.32
C ASP A 168 -3.68 19.74 10.05
N TYR A 169 -3.87 20.44 8.93
CA TYR A 169 -5.17 20.97 8.55
C TYR A 169 -6.06 19.86 7.98
N VAL A 170 -6.96 19.35 8.81
CA VAL A 170 -8.02 18.41 8.39
C VAL A 170 -9.13 19.17 7.67
N ILE A 171 -9.42 18.79 6.43
CA ILE A 171 -10.52 19.36 5.66
C ILE A 171 -11.85 18.93 6.31
N PRO A 172 -12.69 19.88 6.75
CA PRO A 172 -13.96 19.57 7.39
C PRO A 172 -14.85 18.65 6.58
N ARG A 173 -15.49 17.70 7.25
CA ARG A 173 -16.34 16.68 6.60
C ARG A 173 -17.40 17.24 5.64
N PRO A 174 -18.09 18.38 5.91
CA PRO A 174 -19.08 18.94 4.99
C PRO A 174 -18.49 19.48 3.68
N TYR A 175 -17.17 19.66 3.58
CA TYR A 175 -16.52 20.30 2.44
C TYR A 175 -16.19 19.31 1.32
N TRP A 176 -16.33 18.02 1.60
CA TRP A 176 -16.06 16.98 0.63
C TRP A 176 -17.07 15.84 0.72
N ARG A 177 -17.17 15.05 -0.36
CA ARG A 177 -17.97 13.83 -0.40
C ARG A 177 -17.32 12.80 -1.30
N ILE A 178 -17.69 11.54 -1.13
CA ILE A 178 -17.29 10.48 -2.05
C ILE A 178 -18.40 10.24 -3.06
N LYS A 179 -18.03 10.03 -4.32
CA LYS A 179 -18.93 9.56 -5.38
C LYS A 179 -18.25 8.46 -6.19
N THR A 180 -19.05 7.64 -6.85
CA THR A 180 -18.56 6.83 -7.97
C THR A 180 -18.62 7.69 -9.22
N GLN A 181 -17.55 7.74 -10.00
CA GLN A 181 -17.62 8.32 -11.33
C GLN A 181 -18.70 7.57 -12.14
N THR A 182 -19.71 8.31 -12.59
CA THR A 182 -20.81 7.77 -13.40
C THR A 182 -20.87 8.63 -14.66
N GLY A 183 -20.17 8.20 -15.71
CA GLY A 183 -19.94 9.01 -16.91
C GLY A 183 -18.85 10.07 -16.72
N GLY A 184 -18.05 10.31 -17.76
CA GLY A 184 -16.83 11.12 -17.69
C GLY A 184 -17.07 12.63 -17.59
N ALA A 185 -16.24 13.30 -16.79
CA ALA A 185 -15.73 14.66 -16.99
C ALA A 185 -14.67 15.01 -15.94
N ASN A 186 -13.51 14.36 -15.99
CA ASN A 186 -12.23 15.03 -15.74
C ASN A 186 -11.33 14.61 -16.92
N THR A 187 -10.97 15.55 -17.78
CA THR A 187 -10.88 15.34 -19.24
C THR A 187 -9.66 14.56 -19.79
N THR A 188 -9.89 13.94 -20.96
CA THR A 188 -8.98 13.47 -22.04
C THR A 188 -8.37 12.05 -22.08
N THR A 189 -8.58 11.16 -21.09
CA THR A 189 -8.18 9.74 -21.28
C THR A 189 -8.95 8.71 -20.44
N ALA A 190 -9.87 9.13 -19.58
CA ALA A 190 -10.56 8.21 -18.69
C ALA A 190 -11.64 7.41 -19.44
N ALA A 191 -11.36 6.13 -19.68
CA ALA A 191 -12.36 5.15 -20.08
C ALA A 191 -13.55 5.15 -19.10
N LEU A 192 -14.75 4.82 -19.60
CA LEU A 192 -15.99 4.66 -18.83
C LEU A 192 -15.82 3.56 -17.77
N ALA A 193 -15.21 3.89 -16.63
CA ALA A 193 -15.02 3.00 -15.50
C ALA A 193 -15.53 3.67 -14.23
N SER A 194 -16.19 2.89 -13.37
CA SER A 194 -16.71 3.33 -12.07
C SER A 194 -15.60 3.53 -11.04
N ARG A 195 -14.71 4.49 -11.28
CA ARG A 195 -13.63 4.83 -10.35
C ARG A 195 -14.20 5.64 -9.17
N PRO A 196 -13.86 5.30 -7.92
CA PRO A 196 -14.25 6.12 -6.78
C PRO A 196 -13.46 7.43 -6.75
N GLN A 197 -14.16 8.52 -6.49
CA GLN A 197 -13.60 9.87 -6.42
C GLN A 197 -14.06 10.58 -5.15
N PHE A 198 -13.17 11.38 -4.56
CA PHE A 198 -13.58 12.40 -3.61
C PHE A 198 -13.75 13.73 -4.33
N VAL A 199 -14.76 14.48 -3.92
CA VAL A 199 -15.16 15.74 -4.55
C VAL A 199 -15.22 16.81 -3.49
N PHE A 200 -14.54 17.91 -3.74
CA PHE A 200 -14.58 19.11 -2.92
C PHE A 200 -15.72 20.03 -3.35
N HIS A 201 -16.37 20.68 -2.39
CA HIS A 201 -17.38 21.68 -2.64
C HIS A 201 -16.75 23.06 -2.86
N SER A 202 -16.75 23.56 -4.10
CA SER A 202 -16.17 24.86 -4.46
C SER A 202 -16.75 26.08 -3.74
N ARG A 203 -17.92 25.95 -3.11
CA ARG A 203 -18.53 27.00 -2.29
C ARG A 203 -18.00 27.05 -0.86
N PHE A 204 -17.48 25.94 -0.35
CA PHE A 204 -17.09 25.78 1.06
C PHE A 204 -15.60 25.58 1.24
N PHE A 205 -14.91 25.18 0.17
CA PHE A 205 -13.50 24.90 0.17
C PHE A 205 -12.83 25.74 -0.91
N SER A 206 -11.67 26.29 -0.60
CA SER A 206 -10.77 26.94 -1.55
C SER A 206 -9.37 26.46 -1.23
N PHE A 207 -8.54 26.27 -2.25
CA PHE A 207 -7.19 25.75 -2.08
C PHE A 207 -6.25 26.42 -3.08
N THR A 208 -4.97 26.34 -2.77
CA THR A 208 -3.90 26.80 -3.66
C THR A 208 -3.44 25.62 -4.52
N ALA A 209 -3.30 25.84 -5.83
CA ALA A 209 -2.71 24.84 -6.71
C ALA A 209 -1.28 24.54 -6.26
N GLY A 210 -0.88 23.27 -6.34
CA GLY A 210 0.41 22.80 -5.84
C GLY A 210 0.42 22.45 -4.35
N THR A 211 -0.68 22.61 -3.61
CA THR A 211 -0.76 22.11 -2.23
C THR A 211 -0.89 20.58 -2.25
N PRO A 212 0.00 19.83 -1.56
CA PRO A 212 -0.12 18.40 -1.43
C PRO A 212 -1.27 18.05 -0.47
N LEU A 213 -1.93 16.95 -0.78
CA LEU A 213 -3.08 16.41 -0.07
C LEU A 213 -2.73 15.02 0.46
N GLN A 214 -2.89 14.83 1.77
CA GLN A 214 -2.75 13.53 2.39
C GLN A 214 -4.13 12.92 2.64
N ILE A 215 -4.32 11.68 2.19
CA ILE A 215 -5.52 10.90 2.46
C ILE A 215 -5.22 9.93 3.58
N VAL A 216 -6.07 9.94 4.61
CA VAL A 216 -5.97 9.05 5.77
C VAL A 216 -7.24 8.21 5.84
N GLY A 217 -7.07 6.92 6.06
CA GLY A 217 -8.18 6.00 6.09
C GLY A 217 -7.74 4.58 6.34
N GLN A 218 -8.48 3.66 5.75
CA GLN A 218 -8.28 2.24 5.99
C GLN A 218 -8.39 1.46 4.68
N ARG A 219 -7.54 0.46 4.54
CA ARG A 219 -7.51 -0.46 3.40
C ARG A 219 -7.87 -1.88 3.81
N ARG A 220 -8.26 -2.69 2.84
CA ARG A 220 -8.36 -4.14 3.05
C ARG A 220 -6.97 -4.77 2.94
N PRO A 221 -6.75 -5.92 3.59
CA PRO A 221 -5.63 -6.80 3.28
C PRO A 221 -5.43 -7.04 1.79
N ASN A 222 -4.17 -7.15 1.37
CA ASN A 222 -3.85 -7.48 -0.01
C ASN A 222 -4.08 -8.97 -0.29
N THR A 223 -4.23 -9.30 -1.57
CA THR A 223 -4.03 -10.67 -2.04
C THR A 223 -2.57 -10.83 -2.41
N TYR A 224 -1.94 -11.91 -1.96
CA TYR A 224 -0.52 -12.16 -2.15
C TYR A 224 -0.29 -13.04 -3.39
N THR A 225 0.78 -12.76 -4.12
CA THR A 225 1.25 -13.51 -5.29
C THR A 225 2.66 -14.01 -5.02
N SER A 226 3.08 -15.09 -5.68
CA SER A 226 4.48 -15.53 -5.60
C SER A 226 5.39 -14.41 -6.11
N GLY A 227 6.52 -14.19 -5.43
CA GLY A 227 7.46 -13.11 -5.70
C GLY A 227 7.16 -11.76 -5.03
N LEU A 228 6.03 -11.61 -4.30
CA LEU A 228 5.84 -10.41 -3.46
C LEU A 228 6.85 -10.43 -2.31
N THR A 229 7.55 -9.31 -2.13
CA THR A 229 8.64 -9.19 -1.15
C THR A 229 8.15 -8.85 0.25
N THR A 230 6.87 -8.50 0.43
CA THR A 230 6.35 -8.05 1.73
C THR A 230 4.93 -8.52 1.97
N ILE A 231 4.62 -8.80 3.23
CA ILE A 231 3.27 -9.01 3.74
C ILE A 231 2.78 -7.73 4.41
N ASP A 232 1.46 -7.55 4.45
CA ASP A 232 0.86 -6.42 5.16
C ASP A 232 1.26 -6.46 6.64
N ALA A 233 1.78 -5.35 7.14
CA ALA A 233 2.21 -5.24 8.53
C ALA A 233 1.06 -5.56 9.50
N HIS A 234 1.39 -6.21 10.62
CA HIS A 234 0.48 -6.65 11.68
C HIS A 234 -0.47 -7.78 11.30
N MET A 235 -0.28 -8.42 10.14
CA MET A 235 -1.03 -9.60 9.72
C MET A 235 -0.22 -10.89 9.82
N GLU A 236 1.09 -10.81 10.01
CA GLU A 236 2.02 -11.92 9.89
C GLU A 236 1.63 -13.08 10.81
N SER A 237 1.42 -12.82 12.10
CA SER A 237 1.05 -13.84 13.08
C SER A 237 -0.29 -14.51 12.75
N PHE A 238 -1.28 -13.75 12.29
CA PHE A 238 -2.57 -14.33 11.91
C PHE A 238 -2.43 -15.22 10.67
N ILE A 239 -1.74 -14.72 9.64
CA ILE A 239 -1.61 -15.43 8.37
C ILE A 239 -0.83 -16.72 8.59
N VAL A 240 0.27 -16.69 9.34
CA VAL A 240 1.06 -17.90 9.68
C VAL A 240 0.18 -18.95 10.32
N GLU A 241 -0.53 -18.61 11.40
CA GLU A 241 -1.35 -19.57 12.14
C GLU A 241 -2.52 -20.09 11.29
N ARG A 242 -3.26 -19.19 10.64
CA ARG A 242 -4.43 -19.60 9.84
C ARG A 242 -4.03 -20.41 8.61
N ALA A 243 -2.93 -20.05 7.95
CA ALA A 243 -2.43 -20.80 6.79
C ALA A 243 -1.84 -22.15 7.20
N THR A 244 -1.15 -22.23 8.35
CA THR A 244 -0.69 -23.50 8.95
C THR A 244 -1.86 -24.43 9.24
N ALA A 245 -2.96 -23.93 9.79
CA ALA A 245 -4.17 -24.72 10.00
C ALA A 245 -4.71 -25.30 8.67
N TYR A 246 -4.73 -24.50 7.60
CA TYR A 246 -5.16 -24.99 6.27
C TYR A 246 -4.20 -26.01 5.66
N ALA A 247 -2.89 -25.79 5.80
CA ALA A 247 -1.87 -26.72 5.35
C ALA A 247 -1.96 -28.06 6.10
N ALA A 248 -2.09 -28.03 7.42
CA ALA A 248 -2.22 -29.22 8.25
C ALA A 248 -3.48 -30.01 7.91
N ARG A 249 -4.62 -29.34 7.71
CA ARG A 249 -5.87 -29.99 7.26
C ARG A 249 -5.75 -30.61 5.87
N PHE A 250 -5.04 -29.96 4.95
CA PHE A 250 -4.81 -30.48 3.61
C PHE A 250 -3.99 -31.77 3.64
N LEU A 251 -2.88 -31.80 4.38
CA LEU A 251 -2.04 -32.98 4.54
C LEU A 251 -2.77 -34.12 5.28
N PHE A 252 -3.50 -33.79 6.36
CA PHE A 252 -4.30 -34.78 7.07
C PHE A 252 -5.34 -35.45 6.16
N ALA A 253 -6.01 -34.66 5.31
CA ALA A 253 -6.96 -35.19 4.33
C ALA A 253 -6.29 -36.04 3.23
N ALA A 254 -5.00 -35.84 2.95
CA ALA A 254 -4.21 -36.66 2.04
C ALA A 254 -3.76 -38.00 2.66
N GLY A 255 -4.09 -38.26 3.92
CA GLY A 255 -3.78 -39.51 4.63
C GLY A 255 -2.49 -39.48 5.44
N ASP A 256 -1.94 -38.29 5.74
CA ASP A 256 -0.77 -38.14 6.59
C ASP A 256 -1.04 -38.38 8.10
N HIS A 257 -0.01 -38.22 8.92
CA HIS A 257 0.01 -38.56 10.35
C HIS A 257 -1.01 -37.81 11.22
N GLN A 258 -1.44 -38.46 12.31
CA GLN A 258 -2.41 -37.94 13.29
C GLN A 258 -1.99 -36.63 13.97
N HIS A 259 -0.69 -36.31 14.05
CA HIS A 259 -0.23 -35.07 14.68
C HIS A 259 -0.71 -33.81 13.94
N LEU A 260 -1.01 -33.92 12.64
CA LEU A 260 -1.51 -32.80 11.84
C LEU A 260 -2.91 -32.33 12.26
N ASP A 261 -3.73 -33.23 12.81
CA ASP A 261 -5.03 -32.84 13.38
C ASP A 261 -4.86 -32.02 14.67
N ILE A 262 -3.81 -32.28 15.45
CA ILE A 262 -3.45 -31.46 16.62
C ILE A 262 -2.98 -30.08 16.16
N VAL A 263 -2.02 -30.03 15.22
CA VAL A 263 -1.52 -28.78 14.64
C VAL A 263 -2.66 -27.94 14.05
N TYR A 264 -3.58 -28.58 13.31
CA TYR A 264 -4.77 -27.92 12.79
C TYR A 264 -5.60 -27.23 13.89
N ARG A 265 -5.91 -27.94 14.98
CA ARG A 265 -6.74 -27.42 16.07
C ARG A 265 -6.04 -26.30 16.83
N GLU A 266 -4.76 -26.45 17.13
CA GLU A 266 -3.97 -25.47 17.86
C GLU A 266 -3.83 -24.17 17.05
N SER A 267 -3.39 -24.26 15.79
CA SER A 267 -3.26 -23.08 14.94
C SER A 267 -4.60 -22.42 14.59
N MET A 268 -5.68 -23.19 14.44
CA MET A 268 -7.03 -22.64 14.29
C MET A 268 -7.45 -21.87 15.56
N ALA A 269 -7.22 -22.43 16.74
CA ALA A 269 -7.56 -21.78 18.01
C ALA A 269 -6.74 -20.50 18.24
N THR A 270 -5.44 -20.51 17.94
CA THR A 270 -4.57 -19.33 18.06
C THR A 270 -4.99 -18.23 17.10
N SER A 271 -5.27 -18.57 15.84
CA SER A 271 -5.75 -17.60 14.86
C SER A 271 -7.18 -17.10 15.16
N ASP A 272 -8.02 -17.88 15.82
CA ASP A 272 -9.33 -17.42 16.32
C ASP A 272 -9.17 -16.50 17.54
N ALA A 273 -8.24 -16.82 18.44
CA ALA A 273 -7.92 -15.97 19.59
C ALA A 273 -7.40 -14.61 19.15
N PHE A 274 -6.70 -14.53 18.01
CA PHE A 274 -6.31 -13.27 17.38
C PHE A 274 -7.50 -12.31 17.30
N PHE A 275 -8.68 -12.76 16.81
CA PHE A 275 -9.95 -12.00 16.73
C PHE A 275 -10.40 -11.39 18.07
N GLY A 276 -10.18 -12.09 19.17
CA GLY A 276 -10.53 -11.61 20.51
C GLY A 276 -9.67 -10.46 20.99
N TYR A 277 -8.40 -10.39 20.57
CA TYR A 277 -7.43 -9.38 21.01
C TYR A 277 -7.42 -8.13 20.14
N HIS A 278 -8.32 -8.00 19.16
CA HIS A 278 -8.28 -6.96 18.13
C HIS A 278 -8.32 -5.53 18.69
N PRO A 279 -7.24 -4.75 18.53
CA PRO A 279 -7.25 -3.35 18.91
C PRO A 279 -8.20 -2.54 18.01
N ALA A 280 -8.70 -1.43 18.55
CA ALA A 280 -9.70 -0.57 17.88
C ALA A 280 -9.22 -0.02 16.51
N GLU A 281 -7.92 -0.02 16.27
CA GLU A 281 -7.27 0.47 15.05
C GLU A 281 -7.60 -0.33 13.79
N PHE A 282 -7.96 -1.62 13.92
CA PHE A 282 -8.28 -2.49 12.77
C PHE A 282 -9.78 -2.61 12.48
N ARG A 283 -10.61 -1.83 13.17
CA ARG A 283 -12.05 -1.72 12.95
C ARG A 283 -12.35 -0.45 12.16
N VAL A 284 -13.51 -0.41 11.47
CA VAL A 284 -13.96 0.82 10.81
C VAL A 284 -13.99 1.95 11.82
N LYS A 285 -13.17 2.98 11.60
CA LYS A 285 -13.13 4.12 12.51
C LYS A 285 -14.44 4.92 12.48
N PRO A 286 -14.88 5.48 13.61
CA PRO A 286 -16.01 6.40 13.62
C PRO A 286 -15.76 7.57 12.67
N SER A 287 -16.78 8.01 11.93
CA SER A 287 -16.71 9.08 10.91
C SER A 287 -16.08 8.69 9.57
N SER A 288 -15.53 7.48 9.44
CA SER A 288 -15.07 6.96 8.15
C SER A 288 -16.19 6.87 7.13
N THR A 289 -15.88 7.25 5.89
CA THR A 289 -16.78 7.16 4.75
C THR A 289 -16.37 6.01 3.85
N ARG A 290 -17.32 5.14 3.51
CA ARG A 290 -17.10 4.03 2.60
C ARG A 290 -16.75 4.54 1.21
N VAL A 291 -15.70 3.96 0.62
CA VAL A 291 -15.33 4.18 -0.78
C VAL A 291 -16.21 3.30 -1.68
N PRO A 292 -17.03 3.86 -2.59
CA PRO A 292 -17.86 3.09 -3.50
C PRO A 292 -17.04 2.18 -4.40
N GLY A 293 -17.58 0.99 -4.68
CA GLY A 293 -16.91 -0.01 -5.53
C GLY A 293 -15.71 -0.70 -4.88
N ARG A 294 -15.44 -0.43 -3.59
CA ARG A 294 -14.39 -1.08 -2.79
C ARG A 294 -14.97 -1.62 -1.48
#